data_AF-A0A929HUA7-F1
#
_entry.id   AF-A0A929HUA7-F1
#
_cell.length_a   1.000
_cell.length_b   1.000
_cell.length_c   1.000
_cell.angle_alpha   90.00
_cell.angle_beta   90.00
_cell.angle_gamma   90.00
#
_symmetry.space_group_name_H-M   'P 1'
#
loop_
_entity.id
_entity.type
_entity.pdbx_description
1 polymer ?
#
loop_
_entity_poly.entity_id
_entity_poly.type
_entity_poly.pdbx_seq_one_letter_code
_entity_poly.pdbx_strand_id
1 'polypeptide(L)'
;MENALITVLAIISAGMAASPFLTKREEWKIVSLNKKLEKLQNEKEIFYQAIKDIDFECAEGKLTDKDHQELRDYYKEKAIQTVKQIETLQTCLNENENSPLC
;
A
#
# COMPACT_ATOMS: atom_id res chain seq x y z
N MET A 1 5.95 -37.89 -38.92
CA MET A 1 6.89 -37.09 -38.11
C MET A 1 6.67 -35.58 -38.30
N GLU A 2 6.25 -35.12 -39.49
CA GLU A 2 6.01 -33.70 -39.80
C GLU A 2 4.89 -33.05 -38.95
N ASN A 3 3.76 -33.72 -38.72
CA ASN A 3 2.65 -33.15 -37.93
C ASN A 3 2.99 -32.95 -36.45
N ALA A 4 3.87 -33.79 -35.89
CA ALA A 4 4.32 -33.66 -34.50
C ALA A 4 5.16 -32.40 -34.29
N LEU A 5 6.01 -32.05 -35.27
CA LEU A 5 6.83 -30.84 -35.27
C LEU A 5 5.99 -29.56 -35.29
N ILE A 6 4.95 -29.54 -36.14
CA ILE A 6 4.04 -28.39 -36.25
C ILE A 6 3.27 -28.19 -34.93
N THR A 7 2.86 -29.27 -34.28
CA THR A 7 2.10 -29.21 -33.03
C THR A 7 2.95 -28.64 -31.89
N VAL A 8 4.23 -29.04 -31.79
CA VAL A 8 5.16 -28.53 -30.77
C VAL A 8 5.45 -27.03 -30.97
N LEU A 9 5.70 -26.60 -32.22
CA LEU A 9 5.94 -25.18 -32.52
C LEU A 9 4.70 -24.31 -32.21
N ALA A 10 3.50 -24.80 -32.50
CA ALA A 10 2.26 -24.11 -32.17
C ALA A 10 2.11 -23.90 -30.65
N ILE A 11 2.39 -24.93 -29.84
CA ILE A 11 2.31 -24.83 -28.37
C ILE A 11 3.32 -23.83 -27.82
N ILE A 12 4.56 -23.82 -28.33
CA ILE A 12 5.60 -22.86 -27.90
C ILE A 12 5.18 -21.43 -28.24
N SER A 13 4.72 -21.19 -29.47
CA SER A 13 4.26 -19.86 -29.89
C SER A 13 3.05 -19.37 -29.08
N ALA A 14 2.11 -20.26 -28.76
CA ALA A 14 0.96 -19.96 -27.93
C ALA A 14 1.37 -19.64 -26.48
N GLY A 15 2.34 -20.37 -25.92
CA GLY A 15 2.90 -20.08 -24.59
C GLY A 15 3.59 -18.71 -24.52
N MET A 16 4.34 -18.34 -25.55
CA MET A 16 4.99 -17.02 -25.62
C MET A 16 3.98 -15.87 -25.81
N ALA A 17 2.90 -16.09 -26.56
CA ALA A 17 1.84 -15.10 -26.75
C ALA A 17 0.90 -14.97 -25.53
N ALA A 18 0.76 -16.03 -24.74
CA ALA A 18 -0.02 -16.03 -23.51
C ALA A 18 0.75 -15.43 -22.31
N SER A 19 2.09 -15.45 -22.33
CA SER A 19 2.91 -14.91 -21.24
C SER A 19 2.61 -13.44 -20.88
N PRO A 20 2.42 -12.47 -21.82
CA PRO A 20 2.10 -11.08 -21.46
C PRO A 20 0.70 -10.92 -20.87
N PHE A 21 -0.15 -11.94 -20.97
CA PHE A 21 -1.51 -11.88 -20.43
C PHE A 21 -1.55 -12.22 -18.94
N LEU A 22 -0.63 -13.04 -18.44
CA LEU A 22 -0.53 -13.35 -17.02
C LEU A 22 0.14 -12.21 -16.22
N THR A 23 1.15 -11.54 -16.77
CA THR A 23 1.87 -10.43 -16.11
C THR A 23 1.03 -9.17 -15.93
N LYS A 24 0.11 -8.86 -16.85
CA LYS A 24 -0.77 -7.68 -16.75
C LYS A 24 -1.65 -7.68 -15.49
N ARG A 25 -2.00 -8.86 -14.97
CA ARG A 25 -2.82 -8.97 -13.75
C ARG A 25 -2.03 -8.59 -12.50
N GLU A 26 -0.75 -8.95 -12.45
CA GLU A 26 0.14 -8.64 -11.31
C GLU A 26 0.52 -7.16 -11.29
N GLU A 27 0.79 -6.56 -12.45
CA GLU A 27 1.08 -5.12 -12.56
C GLU A 27 -0.06 -4.26 -11.99
N TRP A 28 -1.31 -4.57 -12.34
CA TRP A 28 -2.46 -3.82 -11.82
C TRP A 28 -2.62 -3.98 -10.29
N LYS A 29 -2.34 -5.17 -9.75
CA LYS A 29 -2.35 -5.40 -8.30
C LYS A 29 -1.28 -4.54 -7.62
N ILE A 30 -0.05 -4.54 -8.13
CA ILE A 30 1.08 -3.77 -7.58
C ILE A 30 0.80 -2.26 -7.64
N VAL A 31 0.32 -1.74 -8.79
CA VAL A 31 -0.03 -0.33 -8.94
C VAL A 31 -1.12 0.09 -7.94
N SER A 32 -2.13 -0.76 -7.74
CA SER A 32 -3.21 -0.48 -6.78
C SER A 32 -2.72 -0.45 -5.32
N LEU A 33 -1.80 -1.36 -4.96
CA LEU A 33 -1.21 -1.43 -3.62
C LEU A 33 -0.29 -0.23 -3.36
N ASN A 34 0.54 0.16 -4.33
CA ASN A 34 1.39 1.34 -4.24
C ASN A 34 0.57 2.63 -4.06
N LYS A 35 -0.52 2.78 -4.82
CA LYS A 35 -1.44 3.93 -4.64
C LYS A 35 -2.09 3.95 -3.25
N LYS A 36 -2.43 2.78 -2.72
CA LYS A 36 -2.98 2.66 -1.36
C LYS A 36 -1.92 3.02 -0.31
N LEU A 37 -0.67 2.57 -0.50
CA LEU A 37 0.45 2.90 0.36
C LEU A 37 0.73 4.41 0.39
N GLU A 38 0.79 5.05 -0.78
CA GLU A 38 0.95 6.50 -0.92
C GLU A 38 -0.16 7.26 -0.17
N LYS A 39 -1.42 6.83 -0.35
CA LYS A 39 -2.55 7.43 0.38
C LYS A 39 -2.36 7.34 1.89
N LEU A 40 -1.96 6.18 2.41
CA LEU A 40 -1.74 6.00 3.85
C LEU A 40 -0.54 6.82 4.35
N GLN A 41 0.51 6.98 3.55
CA GLN A 41 1.63 7.86 3.89
C GLN A 41 1.17 9.31 4.03
N ASN A 42 0.34 9.80 3.12
CA ASN A 42 -0.26 11.14 3.22
C ASN A 42 -1.17 11.25 4.46
N GLU A 43 -2.01 10.25 4.74
CA GLU A 43 -2.85 10.24 5.94
C GLU A 43 -2.02 10.30 7.23
N LYS A 44 -0.90 9.57 7.30
CA LYS A 44 0.05 9.63 8.42
C LYS A 44 0.59 11.05 8.62
N GLU A 45 1.00 11.72 7.54
CA GLU A 45 1.50 13.10 7.60
C GLU A 45 0.44 14.08 8.08
N ILE A 46 -0.80 13.94 7.60
CA ILE A 46 -1.93 14.75 8.05
C ILE A 46 -2.18 14.57 9.54
N PHE A 47 -2.21 13.34 10.04
CA PHE A 47 -2.43 13.11 11.48
C PHE A 47 -1.28 13.62 12.33
N TYR A 48 -0.04 13.52 11.85
CA TYR A 48 1.11 14.07 12.55
C TYR A 48 1.09 15.60 12.59
N GLN A 49 0.65 16.24 11.50
CA GLN A 49 0.48 17.68 11.46
C GLN A 49 -0.64 18.12 12.41
N ALA A 50 -1.78 17.42 12.40
CA ALA A 50 -2.88 17.71 13.33
C ALA A 50 -2.44 17.65 14.80
N ILE A 51 -1.64 16.65 15.18
CA ILE A 51 -1.09 16.55 16.54
C ILE A 51 -0.22 17.77 16.88
N LYS A 52 0.64 18.22 15.96
CA LYS A 52 1.48 19.40 16.17
C LYS A 52 0.65 20.67 16.30
N ASP A 53 -0.38 20.81 15.48
CA ASP A 53 -1.27 21.97 15.50
C ASP A 53 -2.05 22.01 16.83
N ILE A 54 -2.54 20.86 17.31
CA ILE A 54 -3.20 20.73 18.63
C ILE A 54 -2.23 21.09 19.77
N ASP A 55 -1.00 20.58 19.73
CA ASP A 55 0.03 20.90 20.73
C ASP A 55 0.34 22.41 20.74
N PHE A 56 0.37 23.04 19.55
CA PHE A 56 0.57 24.49 19.40
C PHE A 56 -0.62 25.29 19.94
N GLU A 57 -1.85 24.94 19.57
CA GLU A 57 -3.06 25.62 20.05
C GLU A 57 -3.23 25.54 21.57
N CYS A 58 -2.86 24.41 22.18
CA CYS A 58 -2.82 24.28 23.63
C CYS A 58 -1.76 25.17 24.27
N ALA A 59 -0.55 25.23 23.68
CA ALA A 59 0.53 26.11 24.15
C ALA A 59 0.16 27.61 24.05
N GLU A 60 -0.65 27.98 23.06
CA GLU A 60 -1.22 29.32 22.91
C GLU A 60 -2.41 29.60 23.86
N GLY A 61 -2.87 28.61 24.62
CA GLY A 61 -4.00 28.72 25.53
C GLY A 61 -5.37 28.75 24.83
N LYS A 62 -5.45 28.31 23.56
CA LYS A 62 -6.71 28.20 22.79
C LYS A 62 -7.50 26.94 23.14
N LEU A 63 -6.82 25.92 23.67
CA LEU A 63 -7.42 24.66 24.11
C LEU A 63 -7.24 24.49 25.61
N THR A 64 -8.22 23.86 26.27
CA THR A 64 -8.04 23.39 27.64
C THR A 64 -7.16 22.14 27.65
N ASP A 65 -6.47 21.87 28.76
CA ASP A 65 -5.66 20.65 28.90
C ASP A 65 -6.46 19.37 28.63
N LYS A 66 -7.74 19.36 29.00
CA LYS A 66 -8.64 18.24 28.75
C LYS A 66 -8.93 18.06 27.26
N ASP A 67 -9.31 19.13 26.56
CA ASP A 67 -9.63 19.07 25.13
C ASP A 67 -8.37 18.75 24.30
N HIS A 68 -7.23 19.31 24.70
CA HIS A 68 -5.93 18.97 24.15
C HIS A 68 -5.66 17.47 24.25
N GLN A 69 -5.79 16.91 25.45
CA GLN A 69 -5.54 15.49 25.67
C GLN A 69 -6.47 14.60 24.86
N GLU A 70 -7.78 14.88 24.85
CA GLU A 70 -8.77 14.12 24.09
C GLU A 70 -8.48 14.13 22.58
N LEU A 71 -8.24 15.32 22.02
CA LEU A 71 -7.94 15.46 20.59
C LEU A 71 -6.61 14.79 20.23
N ARG A 72 -5.58 14.99 21.05
CA ARG A 72 -4.26 14.42 20.83
C ARG A 72 -4.29 12.89 20.86
N ASP A 73 -4.98 12.30 21.82
CA ASP A 73 -5.11 10.85 21.93
C ASP A 73 -5.89 10.27 20.74
N TYR A 74 -6.96 10.95 20.29
CA TYR A 74 -7.69 10.56 19.09
C TYR A 74 -6.81 10.51 17.83
N TYR A 75 -6.07 11.59 17.53
CA TYR A 75 -5.21 11.63 16.34
C TYR A 75 -4.01 10.70 16.45
N LYS A 76 -3.48 10.50 17.67
CA LYS A 76 -2.42 9.53 17.93
C LYS A 76 -2.88 8.11 17.64
N GLU A 77 -4.08 7.74 18.06
CA GLU A 77 -4.65 6.42 17.76
C GLU A 77 -4.85 6.23 16.26
N LYS A 78 -5.37 7.24 15.54
CA LYS A 78 -5.46 7.20 14.08
C LYS A 78 -4.11 7.01 13.41
N ALA A 79 -3.09 7.75 13.83
CA ALA A 79 -1.77 7.62 13.25
C ALA A 79 -1.15 6.23 13.51
N ILE A 80 -1.33 5.66 14.70
CA ILE A 80 -0.89 4.28 15.02
C ILE A 80 -1.58 3.28 14.09
N GLN A 81 -2.90 3.40 13.88
CA GLN A 81 -3.65 2.51 13.00
C GLN A 81 -3.15 2.61 11.55
N THR A 82 -2.92 3.83 11.06
CA THR A 82 -2.38 4.06 9.71
C THR A 82 -0.98 3.47 9.54
N VAL A 83 -0.09 3.63 10.52
CA VAL A 83 1.27 3.05 10.48
C VAL A 83 1.21 1.53 10.41
N LYS A 84 0.37 0.87 11.20
CA LYS A 84 0.19 -0.59 11.12
C LYS A 84 -0.29 -1.06 9.74
N GLN A 85 -1.18 -0.29 9.11
CA GLN A 85 -1.66 -0.59 7.75
C GLN A 85 -0.55 -0.42 6.70
N ILE A 86 0.30 0.60 6.86
CA ILE A 86 1.50 0.82 6.03
C ILE A 86 2.43 -0.39 6.15
N GLU A 87 2.78 -0.79 7.37
CA GLU A 87 3.67 -1.93 7.63
C GLU A 87 3.14 -3.21 6.97
N THR A 88 1.85 -3.51 7.17
CA THR A 88 1.19 -4.68 6.57
C THR A 88 1.28 -4.64 5.04
N LEU A 89 1.00 -3.48 4.42
CA LEU A 89 1.05 -3.34 2.96
C LEU A 89 2.48 -3.41 2.40
N GLN A 90 3.46 -2.85 3.13
CA GLN A 90 4.87 -2.94 2.76
C GLN A 90 5.36 -4.38 2.81
N THR A 91 4.96 -5.16 3.81
CA THR A 91 5.24 -6.61 3.85
C THR A 91 4.67 -7.32 2.63
N CYS A 92 3.41 -7.06 2.27
CA CYS A 92 2.79 -7.66 1.07
C CYS A 92 3.46 -7.23 -0.25
N LEU A 93 3.97 -6.00 -0.34
CA LEU A 93 4.69 -5.52 -1.53
C LEU A 93 6.08 -6.17 -1.64
N ASN A 94 6.80 -6.28 -0.52
CA ASN A 94 8.15 -6.86 -0.48
C ASN A 94 8.15 -8.38 -0.74
N GLU A 95 7.08 -9.09 -0.37
CA GLU A 95 6.90 -10.51 -0.68
C GLU A 95 6.69 -10.74 -2.18
N ASN A 96 5.96 -9.86 -2.85
CA ASN A 96 5.68 -9.96 -4.30
C ASN A 96 6.93 -9.69 -5.17
N GLU A 97 7.95 -9.02 -4.63
CA GLU A 97 9.26 -8.83 -5.27
C GLU A 97 10.14 -10.09 -5.20
N ASN A 98 9.86 -11.05 -4.30
CA ASN A 98 10.72 -12.22 -4.04
C ASN A 98 10.04 -13.61 -4.09
N SER A 99 8.72 -13.75 -4.13
CA SER A 99 8.02 -15.01 -4.46
C SER A 99 6.50 -14.88 -4.53
N PRO A 100 5.80 -15.64 -5.40
CA PRO A 100 4.38 -15.49 -5.65
C PRO A 100 3.56 -16.27 -4.62
N LEU A 101 3.28 -15.69 -3.45
CA LEU A 101 2.32 -16.26 -2.50
C LEU A 101 1.56 -15.16 -1.74
N CYS A 102 0.88 -14.30 -2.52
CA CYS A 102 -0.25 -13.47 -2.09
C CYS A 102 -1.20 -13.22 -3.27
#